data_AF-A0A2S9F8X7-F1
#
_entry.id   AF-A0A2S9F8X7-F1
#
_cell.length_a   1.000
_cell.length_b   1.000
_cell.length_c   1.000
_cell.angle_alpha   90.00
_cell.angle_beta   90.00
_cell.angle_gamma   90.00
#
_symmetry.space_group_name_H-M   'P 1'
#
loop_
_entity.id
_entity.type
_entity.pdbx_description
1 polymer ?
#
loop_
_entity_poly.entity_id
_entity_poly.type
_entity_poly.pdbx_seq_one_letter_code
_entity_poly.pdbx_strand_id
1 'polypeptide(L)'
;MVTSRGLTDAGAAVPRAIGHVTAEWLTTVLRADDTIADTAIVTDIRVEQIAFDSGFSSQLYRAHLTGDGIPASLIIKLPAESDAGGAMRTLGGYQREVDFYRYV
;
A
#
# COMPACT_ATOMS: atom_id res chain seq x y z
N MET A 1 -19.37 -9.28 -13.63
CA MET A 1 -19.21 -7.84 -13.39
C MET A 1 -19.23 -7.64 -11.89
N VAL A 2 -18.07 -7.78 -11.25
CA VAL A 2 -17.92 -7.50 -9.81
C VAL A 2 -17.70 -6.00 -9.74
N THR A 3 -18.72 -5.25 -9.36
CA THR A 3 -18.56 -3.87 -8.95
C THR A 3 -17.79 -3.90 -7.65
N SER A 4 -16.47 -3.66 -7.73
CA SER A 4 -15.69 -3.28 -6.57
C SER A 4 -16.44 -2.12 -5.90
N ARG A 5 -16.61 -2.19 -4.58
CA ARG A 5 -17.11 -1.07 -3.80
C ARG A 5 -16.14 0.08 -4.07
N GLY A 6 -16.58 0.98 -4.96
CA GLY A 6 -15.75 2.06 -5.46
C GLY A 6 -15.13 2.77 -4.27
N LEU A 7 -13.81 2.90 -4.28
CA LEU A 7 -13.09 3.77 -3.37
C LEU A 7 -13.49 5.21 -3.72
N THR A 8 -14.74 5.60 -3.43
CA THR A 8 -15.23 6.97 -3.53
C THR A 8 -14.52 7.74 -2.43
N ASP A 9 -13.39 8.35 -2.78
CA ASP A 9 -12.76 9.53 -2.16
C ASP A 9 -12.62 9.58 -0.61
N ALA A 10 -12.82 8.44 0.06
CA ALA A 10 -12.81 8.29 1.51
C ALA A 10 -11.82 7.19 1.98
N GLY A 11 -11.03 6.62 1.07
CA GLY A 11 -9.97 5.68 1.39
C GLY A 11 -8.70 6.43 1.75
N ALA A 12 -8.26 6.32 3.01
CA ALA A 12 -7.14 7.07 3.58
C ALA A 12 -5.99 7.32 2.59
N ALA A 13 -5.60 8.60 2.44
CA ALA A 13 -4.55 9.03 1.52
C ALA A 13 -3.33 8.10 1.59
N VAL A 14 -2.79 7.72 0.42
CA VAL A 14 -1.63 6.83 0.35
C VAL A 14 -0.48 7.43 1.17
N PRO A 15 0.02 6.72 2.20
CA PRO A 15 1.13 7.16 3.00
C PRO A 15 2.36 7.46 2.15
N ARG A 16 3.10 8.51 2.48
CA ARG A 16 4.39 8.83 1.83
C ARG A 16 5.60 8.29 2.56
N ALA A 17 5.42 7.93 3.83
CA ALA A 17 6.48 7.39 4.67
C ALA A 17 5.96 6.16 5.38
N ILE A 18 6.86 5.20 5.61
CA ILE A 18 6.48 3.91 6.21
C ILE A 18 5.92 4.05 7.63
N GLY A 19 6.36 5.06 8.40
CA GLY A 19 5.83 5.35 9.73
C GLY A 19 4.36 5.77 9.76
N HIS A 20 3.78 6.14 8.61
CA HIS A 20 2.35 6.44 8.49
C HIS A 20 1.52 5.22 8.06
N VAL A 21 2.15 4.09 7.76
CA VAL A 21 1.45 2.82 7.54
C VAL A 21 1.24 2.15 8.91
N THR A 22 0.16 2.50 9.59
CA THR A 22 -0.19 1.96 10.91
C THR A 22 -1.11 0.74 10.81
N ALA A 23 -1.25 -0.02 11.90
CA ALA A 23 -2.18 -1.16 11.99
C ALA A 23 -3.64 -0.73 11.76
N GLU A 24 -4.01 0.44 12.29
CA GLU A 24 -5.32 1.05 12.06
C GLU A 24 -5.55 1.40 10.59
N TRP A 25 -4.55 2.02 9.95
CA TRP A 25 -4.63 2.37 8.54
C TRP A 25 -4.74 1.11 7.66
N LEU A 26 -3.92 0.08 7.92
CA LEU A 26 -4.00 -1.18 7.18
C LEU A 26 -5.34 -1.90 7.40
N THR A 27 -5.87 -1.90 8.63
CA THR A 27 -7.19 -2.46 8.90
C THR A 27 -8.26 -1.76 8.06
N THR A 28 -8.20 -0.43 7.98
CA THR A 28 -9.13 0.38 7.19
C THR A 28 -9.04 0.06 5.70
N VAL A 29 -7.81 -0.02 5.15
CA VAL A 29 -7.59 -0.30 3.74
C VAL A 29 -7.96 -1.72 3.36
N LEU A 30 -7.61 -2.72 4.19
CA LEU A 30 -7.92 -4.12 3.92
C LEU A 30 -9.43 -4.37 3.92
N ARG A 31 -10.18 -3.78 4.86
CA ARG A 31 -11.65 -3.89 4.89
C ARG A 31 -12.36 -3.17 3.75
N ALA A 32 -11.68 -2.28 3.03
CA ALA A 32 -12.23 -1.64 1.84
C ALA A 32 -12.11 -2.52 0.58
N ASP A 33 -11.34 -3.62 0.65
CA ASP A 33 -11.23 -4.60 -0.42
C ASP A 33 -12.31 -5.68 -0.26
N ASP A 34 -13.14 -5.88 -1.29
CA ASP A 34 -14.25 -6.84 -1.23
C ASP A 34 -13.80 -8.31 -1.16
N THR A 35 -12.51 -8.60 -1.34
CA THR A 35 -11.93 -9.94 -1.23
C THR A 35 -11.46 -10.28 0.18
N ILE A 36 -11.37 -9.29 1.07
CA ILE A 36 -11.00 -9.47 2.47
C ILE A 36 -12.25 -9.29 3.33
N ALA A 37 -12.40 -10.13 4.37
CA ALA A 37 -13.56 -10.05 5.26
C ALA A 37 -13.64 -8.67 5.95
N ASP A 38 -14.85 -8.13 6.09
CA ASP A 38 -15.09 -6.86 6.80
C ASP A 38 -14.73 -6.92 8.29
N THR A 39 -14.61 -8.13 8.84
CA THR A 39 -14.11 -8.38 10.20
C THR A 39 -12.59 -8.34 10.33
N ALA A 40 -11.84 -8.39 9.23
CA ALA A 40 -10.38 -8.48 9.24
C ALA A 40 -9.73 -7.39 10.10
N ILE A 41 -8.77 -7.71 10.94
CA ILE A 41 -8.16 -6.74 11.86
C ILE A 41 -6.66 -6.96 11.95
N VAL A 42 -5.89 -5.89 11.79
CA VAL A 42 -4.45 -5.87 12.03
C VAL A 42 -4.22 -5.30 13.43
N THR A 43 -3.50 -6.04 14.27
CA THR A 43 -3.17 -5.64 15.65
C THR A 43 -1.72 -5.22 15.80
N ASP A 44 -0.82 -5.73 14.95
CA ASP A 44 0.59 -5.34 14.93
C ASP A 44 1.19 -5.47 13.53
N ILE A 45 2.24 -4.68 13.27
CA ILE A 45 2.98 -4.67 12.02
C ILE A 45 4.48 -4.65 12.32
N ARG A 46 5.20 -5.63 11.78
CA ARG A 46 6.66 -5.59 11.70
C ARG A 46 7.09 -5.38 10.25
N VAL A 47 7.79 -4.28 10.00
CA VAL A 47 8.21 -3.89 8.65
C VAL A 47 9.71 -4.08 8.45
N GLU A 48 10.07 -4.65 7.30
CA GLU A 48 11.44 -4.77 6.82
C GLU A 48 11.56 -4.03 5.48
N GLN A 49 12.52 -3.10 5.37
CA GLN A 49 12.82 -2.48 4.09
C GLN A 49 13.57 -3.49 3.21
N ILE A 50 13.13 -3.62 1.96
CA ILE A 50 13.73 -4.52 0.98
C ILE A 50 14.09 -3.72 -0.27
N ALA A 51 14.95 -4.29 -1.13
CA ALA A 51 15.34 -3.66 -2.40
C ALA A 51 15.96 -2.26 -2.25
N PHE A 52 16.75 -2.04 -1.17
CA PHE A 52 17.35 -0.76 -0.78
C PHE A 52 18.12 -0.07 -1.92
N ASP A 53 18.77 -0.84 -2.80
CA ASP A 53 19.62 -0.31 -3.88
C ASP A 53 19.09 -0.60 -5.31
N SER A 54 17.94 -1.26 -5.44
CA SER A 54 17.33 -1.57 -6.74
C SER A 54 15.99 -0.84 -6.98
N GLY A 55 15.42 -0.21 -5.96
CA GLY A 55 14.19 0.56 -6.04
C GLY A 55 14.38 1.96 -6.59
N PHE A 56 14.49 2.12 -7.92
CA PHE A 56 14.68 3.43 -8.54
C PHE A 56 13.45 4.36 -8.46
N SER A 57 12.25 3.78 -8.45
CA SER A 57 10.97 4.51 -8.52
C SER A 57 10.11 4.41 -7.25
N SER A 58 10.52 3.61 -6.27
CA SER A 58 9.73 3.34 -5.06
C SER A 58 10.55 2.83 -3.90
N GLN A 59 10.08 3.10 -2.69
CA GLN A 59 10.51 2.40 -1.48
C GLN A 59 9.67 1.13 -1.32
N LEU A 60 10.33 -0.01 -1.16
CA LEU A 60 9.68 -1.31 -1.05
C LEU A 60 9.91 -1.89 0.35
N TYR A 61 8.83 -2.40 0.94
CA TYR A 61 8.87 -3.02 2.26
C TYR A 61 8.11 -4.33 2.26
N ARG A 62 8.56 -5.27 3.09
CA ARG A 62 7.77 -6.41 3.52
C ARG A 62 7.17 -6.11 4.88
N ALA A 63 5.85 -6.18 5.00
CA ALA A 63 5.16 -6.08 6.27
C ALA A 63 4.70 -7.48 6.70
N HIS A 64 5.12 -7.90 7.89
CA HIS A 64 4.58 -9.07 8.58
C HIS A 64 3.45 -8.59 9.49
N LEU A 65 2.28 -9.20 9.35
CA LEU A 65 1.09 -8.77 10.06
C LEU A 65 0.73 -9.76 11.17
N THR A 66 0.28 -9.21 12.28
CA THR A 66 -0.41 -9.96 13.34
C THR A 66 -1.86 -9.49 13.38
N GLY A 67 -2.79 -10.42 13.54
CA GLY A 67 -4.21 -10.12 13.55
C GLY A 67 -5.09 -11.31 13.15
N ASP A 68 -6.33 -11.03 12.79
CA ASP A 68 -7.33 -12.03 12.41
C ASP A 68 -7.98 -11.69 11.07
N GLY A 69 -8.29 -12.71 10.26
CA GLY A 69 -8.87 -12.53 8.92
C GLY A 69 -7.96 -11.81 7.92
N ILE A 70 -6.65 -11.80 8.15
CA ILE A 70 -5.65 -11.07 7.33
C ILE A 70 -4.58 -12.01 6.78
N PRO A 71 -3.89 -11.65 5.68
CA PRO A 71 -2.71 -12.39 5.23
C PRO A 71 -1.56 -12.27 6.25
N ALA A 72 -0.69 -13.28 6.28
CA ALA A 72 0.48 -13.28 7.17
C ALA A 72 1.51 -12.18 6.81
N SER A 73 1.57 -11.77 5.54
CA SER A 73 2.45 -10.68 5.10
C SER A 73 1.97 -10.03 3.81
N LEU A 74 2.43 -8.81 3.55
CA LEU A 74 2.20 -8.09 2.29
C LEU A 74 3.44 -7.29 1.86
N ILE A 75 3.43 -6.82 0.60
CA ILE A 75 4.41 -5.85 0.10
C ILE A 75 3.79 -4.45 0.16
N ILE A 76 4.52 -3.51 0.76
CA ILE A 76 4.18 -2.09 0.73
C ILE A 76 5.08 -1.42 -0.29
N LYS A 77 4.47 -0.72 -1.26
CA LYS A 77 5.18 0.08 -2.26
C LYS A 77 4.80 1.56 -2.10
N LEU A 78 5.75 2.33 -1.59
CA LEU A 78 5.61 3.77 -1.39
C LEU A 78 6.36 4.55 -2.49
N PRO A 79 5.96 5.79 -2.79
CA PRO A 79 6.75 6.67 -3.65
C PRO A 79 8.20 6.79 -3.18
N ALA A 80 9.15 6.82 -4.12
CA ALA A 80 10.54 7.13 -3.78
C ALA A 80 10.69 8.62 -3.43
N GLU A 81 11.48 8.90 -2.39
CA GLU A 81 11.84 10.26 -1.94
C GLU A 81 13.20 10.73 -2.50
N SER A 82 13.88 9.89 -3.30
CA SER A 82 15.13 10.24 -3.99
C SER A 82 14.90 11.26 -5.12
N ASP A 83 15.96 11.91 -5.60
CA ASP A 83 15.90 12.82 -6.75
C ASP A 83 15.31 12.14 -8.00
N ALA A 84 15.67 10.87 -8.23
CA ALA A 84 15.08 10.04 -9.28
C ALA A 84 13.58 9.80 -9.07
N GLY A 85 13.17 9.55 -7.82
CA GLY A 85 11.76 9.49 -7.42
C GLY A 85 11.02 10.81 -7.67
N GLY A 86 11.70 11.94 -7.43
CA GLY A 86 11.21 13.29 -7.74
C GLY A 86 10.95 13.49 -9.23
N ALA A 87 11.87 13.07 -10.10
CA ALA A 87 11.69 13.11 -11.55
C ALA A 87 10.52 12.23 -12.01
N MET A 88 10.43 10.99 -11.49
CA MET A 88 9.32 10.07 -11.77
C MET A 88 7.96 10.62 -11.31
N ARG A 89 7.94 11.34 -10.19
CA ARG A 89 6.73 12.02 -9.70
C ARG A 89 6.27 13.12 -10.64
N THR A 90 7.17 13.93 -11.17
CA THR A 90 6.84 14.94 -12.21
C THR A 90 6.22 14.29 -13.44
N LEU A 91 6.69 13.09 -13.79
CA LEU A 91 6.11 12.31 -14.87
C LEU A 91 4.79 11.64 -14.48
N GLY A 92 4.38 11.59 -13.21
CA GLY A 92 3.19 10.86 -12.76
C GLY A 92 3.40 9.34 -12.66
N GLY A 93 4.65 8.88 -12.56
CA GLY A 93 5.00 7.46 -12.61
C GLY A 93 4.31 6.60 -11.57
N TYR A 94 4.24 7.06 -10.31
CA TYR A 94 3.56 6.32 -9.25
C TYR A 94 2.06 6.14 -9.51
N GLN A 95 1.38 7.19 -10.00
CA GLN A 95 -0.04 7.10 -10.31
C GLN A 95 -0.29 6.13 -11.48
N ARG A 96 0.53 6.18 -12.53
CA ARG A 96 0.42 5.22 -13.64
C ARG A 96 0.59 3.77 -13.18
N GLU A 97 1.47 3.54 -12.22
CA GLU A 97 1.63 2.20 -11.64
C GLU A 97 0.41 1.77 -10.82
N VAL A 98 -0.16 2.67 -10.00
CA VAL A 98 -1.42 2.39 -9.29
C VAL A 98 -2.55 2.07 -10.27
N ASP A 99 -2.67 2.85 -11.34
CA ASP A 99 -3.69 2.65 -12.37
C ASP A 99 -3.49 1.30 -13.09
N PHE A 100 -2.24 0.90 -13.35
CA PHE A 100 -1.94 -0.41 -13.91
C PHE A 100 -2.50 -1.54 -13.05
N TYR A 101 -2.22 -1.56 -11.74
CA TYR A 101 -2.75 -2.62 -10.85
C TYR A 101 -4.26 -2.59 -10.66
N ARG A 102 -4.91 -1.45 -10.88
CA ARG A 102 -6.37 -1.31 -10.70
C ARG A 102 -7.16 -1.74 -11.94
N TYR A 103 -6.59 -1.52 -13.13
CA TYR A 103 -7.36 -1.55 -14.37
C TYR A 103 -6.84 -2.53 -15.42
N VAL A 104 -5.69 -3.18 -15.20
CA VAL A 104 -5.09 -4.19 -16.10
C VAL A 104 -5.07 -5.55 -15.42
#